data_AF-A0A6L9W4M1-F1
#
_entry.id   AF-A0A6L9W4M1-F1
#
_cell.length_a   1.000
_cell.length_b   1.000
_cell.length_c   1.000
_cell.angle_alpha   90.00
_cell.angle_beta   90.00
_cell.angle_gamma   90.00
#
_symmetry.space_group_name_H-M   'P 1'
#
loop_
_entity.id
_entity.type
_entity.pdbx_description
1 polymer ?
#
loop_
_entity_poly.entity_id
_entity_poly.type
_entity_poly.pdbx_seq_one_letter_code
_entity_poly.pdbx_strand_id
1 'polypeptide(L)'
;MSRALIVVDVQNDFCEGGSLAVAGGTAVAAAVTEHVRTAGYDHVVATRDHHIDPGRHFAQAPDFVETWPAHCVVGTDGVELHPALDRGPIEAVFDKGEYAAAYSGFEGTSDGTSLADWLRAREVDAVDVVGIATDHCVRATALDAVAHGFATRVLLPLTAGVAEATVEAALDQLRTAGVEMQGTVHGTRG
;
A
#
# COMPACT_ATOMS: atom_id res chain seq x y z
N MET A 1 18.91 4.32 14.03
CA MET A 1 17.98 4.89 13.04
C MET A 1 16.83 3.91 12.97
N SER A 2 15.70 4.26 13.59
CA SER A 2 14.53 3.37 13.68
C SER A 2 13.87 3.26 12.30
N ARG A 3 13.54 2.04 11.87
CA ARG A 3 12.93 1.78 10.57
C ARG A 3 11.63 0.99 10.69
N ALA A 4 10.58 1.50 10.07
CA ALA A 4 9.31 0.80 9.92
C ALA A 4 9.11 0.25 8.50
N LEU A 5 8.38 -0.86 8.39
CA LEU A 5 7.80 -1.33 7.13
C LEU A 5 6.33 -0.93 7.05
N ILE A 6 5.92 -0.31 5.95
CA ILE A 6 4.53 -0.01 5.62
C ILE A 6 4.08 -0.97 4.51
N VAL A 7 3.18 -1.90 4.85
CA VAL A 7 2.56 -2.85 3.93
C VAL A 7 1.27 -2.25 3.39
N VAL A 8 1.31 -1.77 2.15
CA VAL A 8 0.20 -1.01 1.55
C VAL A 8 -0.81 -1.95 0.90
N ASP A 9 -2.04 -1.92 1.40
CA ASP A 9 -3.26 -2.46 0.76
C ASP A 9 -3.11 -3.88 0.17
N VAL A 10 -2.43 -4.78 0.89
CA VAL A 10 -2.35 -6.21 0.51
C VAL A 10 -3.65 -6.91 0.92
N GLN A 11 -4.74 -6.57 0.22
CA GLN A 11 -6.11 -7.01 0.50
C GLN A 11 -6.62 -7.99 -0.57
N ASN A 12 -7.67 -8.74 -0.22
CA ASN A 12 -8.29 -9.71 -1.11
C ASN A 12 -8.76 -9.08 -2.43
N ASP A 13 -9.40 -7.91 -2.40
CA ASP A 13 -9.93 -7.30 -3.62
C ASP A 13 -8.85 -6.85 -4.61
N PHE A 14 -7.63 -6.61 -4.15
CA PHE A 14 -6.49 -6.25 -4.99
C PHE A 14 -5.65 -7.46 -5.43
N CYS A 15 -6.01 -8.67 -5.00
CA CYS A 15 -5.34 -9.92 -5.40
C CYS A 15 -6.21 -10.72 -6.38
N GLU A 16 -5.62 -11.75 -7.00
CA GLU A 16 -6.32 -12.59 -7.98
C GLU A 16 -7.61 -13.19 -7.42
N GLY A 17 -8.73 -12.93 -8.11
CA GLY A 17 -10.08 -13.33 -7.69
C GLY A 17 -10.88 -12.22 -6.99
N GLY A 18 -10.22 -11.13 -6.61
CA GLY A 18 -10.83 -9.91 -6.06
C GLY A 18 -11.54 -9.04 -7.09
N SER A 19 -12.32 -8.06 -6.63
CA SER A 19 -13.09 -7.17 -7.51
C SER A 19 -12.25 -6.17 -8.29
N LEU A 20 -11.04 -5.86 -7.83
CA LEU A 20 -10.08 -4.94 -8.45
C LEU A 20 -8.67 -5.56 -8.46
N ALA A 21 -8.59 -6.82 -8.89
CA ALA A 21 -7.39 -7.63 -8.84
C ALA A 21 -6.21 -7.01 -9.64
N VAL A 22 -5.05 -6.94 -9.00
CA VAL A 22 -3.77 -6.60 -9.63
C VAL A 22 -2.98 -7.88 -9.86
N ALA A 23 -2.53 -8.11 -11.09
CA ALA A 23 -1.78 -9.32 -11.43
C ALA A 23 -0.48 -9.41 -10.61
N GLY A 24 -0.26 -10.54 -9.94
CA GLY A 24 0.86 -10.76 -9.03
C GLY A 24 0.58 -10.36 -7.57
N GLY A 25 -0.61 -9.84 -7.25
CA GLY A 25 -0.96 -9.43 -5.87
C GLY A 25 -0.82 -10.57 -4.85
N THR A 26 -1.30 -11.78 -5.19
CA THR A 26 -1.15 -12.97 -4.33
C THR A 26 0.32 -13.31 -4.07
N ALA A 27 1.17 -13.18 -5.09
CA ALA A 27 2.60 -13.46 -4.98
C ALA A 27 3.31 -12.41 -4.11
N VAL A 28 2.93 -11.13 -4.24
CA VAL A 28 3.40 -10.05 -3.36
C VAL A 28 3.02 -10.32 -1.91
N ALA A 29 1.79 -10.74 -1.62
CA ALA A 29 1.37 -11.06 -0.26
C ALA A 29 2.27 -12.12 0.40
N ALA A 30 2.57 -13.21 -0.32
CA ALA A 30 3.49 -14.24 0.16
C ALA A 30 4.95 -13.75 0.29
N ALA A 31 5.42 -12.93 -0.65
CA ALA A 31 6.78 -12.40 -0.63
C ALA A 31 7.01 -11.40 0.52
N VAL A 32 6.01 -10.58 0.84
CA VAL A 32 6.06 -9.66 1.99
C VAL A 32 6.15 -10.46 3.30
N THR A 33 5.39 -11.54 3.44
CA THR A 33 5.50 -12.45 4.60
C THR A 33 6.92 -12.97 4.81
N GLU A 34 7.56 -13.46 3.75
CA GLU A 34 8.93 -13.99 3.84
C GLU A 34 9.95 -12.89 4.17
N HIS A 35 9.79 -11.71 3.56
CA HIS A 35 10.66 -10.57 3.81
C HIS A 35 10.60 -10.11 5.28
N VAL A 36 9.39 -9.94 5.82
CA VAL A 36 9.19 -9.47 7.21
C VAL A 36 9.86 -10.40 8.23
N ARG A 37 9.86 -11.71 7.98
CA ARG A 37 10.47 -12.70 8.88
C ARG A 37 12.00 -12.57 8.99
N THR A 38 12.65 -11.95 8.02
CA THR A 38 14.12 -11.93 7.92
C THR A 38 14.72 -10.52 7.96
N ALA A 39 13.95 -9.47 7.63
CA ALA A 39 14.45 -8.12 7.47
C ALA A 39 14.74 -7.36 8.78
N GLY A 40 14.13 -7.78 9.90
CA GLY A 40 14.41 -7.22 11.23
C GLY A 40 13.99 -5.74 11.41
N TYR A 41 12.78 -5.38 10.97
CA TYR A 41 12.20 -4.04 11.19
C TYR A 41 11.94 -3.78 12.68
N ASP A 42 12.11 -2.53 13.10
CA ASP A 42 11.72 -2.09 14.45
C ASP A 42 10.19 -2.07 14.59
N HIS A 43 9.50 -1.70 13.49
CA HIS A 43 8.05 -1.65 13.42
C HIS A 43 7.49 -2.16 12.09
N VAL A 44 6.33 -2.81 12.14
CA VAL A 44 5.60 -3.22 10.93
C VAL A 44 4.14 -2.80 11.04
N VAL A 45 3.65 -2.08 10.03
CA VAL A 45 2.26 -1.62 9.94
C VAL A 45 1.69 -1.96 8.57
N ALA A 46 0.36 -2.01 8.49
CA ALA A 46 -0.33 -2.15 7.22
C ALA A 46 -1.35 -1.02 7.02
N THR A 47 -1.67 -0.73 5.76
CA THR A 47 -2.81 0.10 5.40
C THR A 47 -3.87 -0.77 4.76
N ARG A 48 -5.11 -0.28 4.81
CA ARG A 48 -6.25 -0.97 4.26
C ARG A 48 -7.20 0.06 3.66
N ASP A 49 -7.51 -0.07 2.38
CA ASP A 49 -8.64 0.61 1.80
C ASP A 49 -9.91 0.07 2.47
N HIS A 50 -10.77 0.97 2.95
CA HIS A 50 -11.86 0.61 3.84
C HIS A 50 -13.07 1.49 3.52
N HIS A 51 -13.90 1.05 2.57
CA HIS A 51 -14.95 1.89 1.98
C HIS A 51 -16.34 1.62 2.59
N ILE A 52 -16.93 2.62 3.24
CA ILE A 52 -18.31 2.58 3.74
C ILE A 52 -19.25 3.14 2.66
N ASP A 53 -19.00 4.38 2.25
CA ASP A 53 -19.71 5.05 1.15
C ASP A 53 -18.81 6.13 0.52
N PRO A 54 -17.91 5.74 -0.40
CA PRO A 54 -16.95 6.69 -1.00
C PRO A 54 -17.57 7.50 -2.15
N GLY A 55 -18.90 7.45 -2.33
CA GLY A 55 -19.64 8.20 -3.33
C GLY A 55 -19.14 7.95 -4.76
N ARG A 56 -18.70 9.02 -5.44
CA ARG A 56 -18.29 8.99 -6.86
C ARG A 56 -17.06 8.13 -7.15
N HIS A 57 -16.33 7.68 -6.12
CA HIS A 57 -15.22 6.75 -6.25
C HIS A 57 -15.66 5.44 -6.91
N PHE A 58 -16.87 4.98 -6.63
CA PHE A 58 -17.43 3.78 -7.26
C PHE A 58 -18.29 4.11 -8.47
N ALA A 59 -18.05 3.40 -9.56
CA ALA A 59 -18.82 3.48 -10.80
C ALA A 59 -19.09 2.09 -11.38
N GLN A 60 -20.26 1.92 -12.02
CA GLN A 60 -20.57 0.68 -12.76
C GLN A 60 -19.74 0.55 -14.05
N ALA A 61 -19.37 1.68 -14.65
CA ALA A 61 -18.49 1.76 -15.82
C ALA A 61 -17.29 2.66 -15.45
N PRO A 62 -16.34 2.13 -14.67
CA PRO A 62 -15.19 2.90 -14.19
C PRO A 62 -14.22 3.24 -15.31
N ASP A 63 -13.56 4.39 -15.18
CA ASP A 63 -12.48 4.84 -16.06
C ASP A 63 -11.10 4.32 -15.66
N PHE A 64 -10.99 3.70 -14.47
CA PHE A 64 -9.74 3.19 -13.90
C PHE A 64 -8.66 4.27 -13.72
N VAL A 65 -9.10 5.52 -13.57
CA VAL A 65 -8.24 6.69 -13.30
C VAL A 65 -8.74 7.41 -12.05
N GLU A 66 -9.99 7.87 -12.08
CA GLU A 66 -10.65 8.55 -10.96
C GLU A 66 -11.77 7.71 -10.34
N THR A 67 -12.28 6.74 -11.08
CA THR A 67 -13.42 5.90 -10.72
C THR A 67 -13.09 4.42 -10.87
N TRP A 68 -13.68 3.61 -9.99
CA TRP A 68 -13.32 2.21 -9.81
C TRP A 68 -14.58 1.34 -9.66
N PRO A 69 -14.51 0.02 -9.94
CA PRO A 69 -15.57 -0.88 -9.49
C PRO A 69 -15.64 -0.87 -7.95
N ALA A 70 -16.76 -1.30 -7.36
CA ALA A 70 -16.83 -1.45 -5.91
C ALA A 70 -15.76 -2.45 -5.42
N HIS A 71 -14.95 -2.02 -4.45
CA HIS A 71 -13.86 -2.80 -3.86
C HIS A 71 -13.70 -2.44 -2.38
N CYS A 72 -13.07 -3.31 -1.61
CA CYS A 72 -12.72 -3.10 -0.21
C CYS A 72 -13.88 -2.57 0.64
N VAL A 73 -15.10 -3.05 0.36
CA VAL A 73 -16.31 -2.58 1.01
C VAL A 73 -16.38 -3.15 2.42
N VAL A 74 -16.68 -2.32 3.41
CA VAL A 74 -16.78 -2.74 4.82
C VAL A 74 -17.80 -3.88 4.99
N GLY A 75 -17.39 -4.92 5.70
CA GLY A 75 -18.20 -6.11 5.96
C GLY A 75 -18.18 -7.16 4.84
N THR A 76 -17.36 -6.99 3.81
CA THR A 76 -17.12 -7.99 2.76
C THR A 76 -15.79 -8.71 2.99
N ASP A 77 -15.60 -9.89 2.39
CA ASP A 77 -14.30 -10.57 2.42
C ASP A 77 -13.22 -9.77 1.65
N GLY A 78 -13.62 -8.99 0.65
CA GLY A 78 -12.73 -8.21 -0.21
C GLY A 78 -11.87 -7.19 0.55
N VAL A 79 -12.41 -6.63 1.66
CA VAL A 79 -11.70 -5.66 2.50
C VAL A 79 -10.62 -6.28 3.37
N GLU A 80 -10.65 -7.58 3.63
CA GLU A 80 -9.67 -8.21 4.52
C GLU A 80 -8.28 -8.27 3.90
N LEU A 81 -7.26 -8.18 4.76
CA LEU A 81 -5.88 -8.44 4.36
C LEU A 81 -5.76 -9.87 3.81
N HIS A 82 -5.00 -10.02 2.73
CA HIS A 82 -4.89 -11.28 2.00
C HIS A 82 -4.34 -12.40 2.90
N PRO A 83 -4.89 -13.64 2.86
CA PRO A 83 -4.51 -14.71 3.79
C PRO A 83 -3.05 -15.19 3.66
N ALA A 84 -2.39 -14.90 2.55
CA ALA A 84 -0.95 -15.17 2.39
C ALA A 84 -0.03 -14.15 3.09
N LEU A 85 -0.59 -13.03 3.57
CA LEU A 85 0.12 -12.05 4.40
C LEU A 85 0.08 -12.48 5.87
N ASP A 86 1.24 -12.69 6.47
CA ASP A 86 1.38 -13.00 7.89
C ASP A 86 1.09 -11.75 8.72
N ARG A 87 -0.04 -11.78 9.43
CA ARG A 87 -0.51 -10.66 10.26
C ARG A 87 0.19 -10.58 11.61
N GLY A 88 0.91 -11.63 12.03
CA GLY A 88 1.54 -11.70 13.35
C GLY A 88 2.49 -10.54 13.67
N PRO A 89 3.35 -10.12 12.73
CA PRO A 89 4.24 -8.97 12.92
C PRO A 89 3.58 -7.60 12.84
N ILE A 90 2.35 -7.49 12.32
CA ILE A 90 1.69 -6.20 12.08
C ILE A 90 1.17 -5.62 13.40
N GLU A 91 1.71 -4.47 13.81
CA GLU A 91 1.36 -3.82 15.08
C GLU A 91 0.10 -2.95 14.98
N ALA A 92 -0.19 -2.41 13.80
CA ALA A 92 -1.34 -1.56 13.55
C ALA A 92 -1.78 -1.64 12.08
N VAL A 93 -3.10 -1.51 11.86
CA VAL A 93 -3.71 -1.38 10.54
C VAL A 93 -4.38 -0.02 10.44
N PHE A 94 -4.03 0.74 9.41
CA PHE A 94 -4.54 2.08 9.15
C PHE A 94 -5.59 2.03 8.04
N ASP A 95 -6.85 2.22 8.43
CA ASP A 95 -7.97 2.22 7.50
C ASP A 95 -8.08 3.62 6.85
N LYS A 96 -8.23 3.64 5.52
CA LYS A 96 -8.39 4.86 4.71
C LYS A 96 -9.59 4.76 3.79
N GLY A 97 -10.14 5.91 3.41
CA GLY A 97 -11.14 5.99 2.34
C GLY A 97 -12.60 5.71 2.73
N GLU A 98 -12.97 5.78 4.01
CA GLU A 98 -14.34 5.42 4.45
C GLU A 98 -15.46 6.15 3.71
N TYR A 99 -15.27 7.44 3.45
CA TYR A 99 -16.29 8.32 2.86
C TYR A 99 -15.78 9.15 1.67
N ALA A 100 -14.59 8.83 1.16
CA ALA A 100 -13.97 9.48 0.01
C ALA A 100 -12.88 8.58 -0.60
N ALA A 101 -12.43 8.89 -1.81
CA ALA A 101 -11.22 8.26 -2.35
C ALA A 101 -10.01 8.60 -1.47
N ALA A 102 -9.18 7.61 -1.16
CA ALA A 102 -7.92 7.79 -0.44
C ALA A 102 -6.85 6.87 -1.05
N TYR A 103 -5.68 7.42 -1.33
CA TYR A 103 -4.60 6.68 -1.98
C TYR A 103 -3.40 6.51 -1.05
N SER A 104 -3.07 7.53 -0.27
CA SER A 104 -1.92 7.49 0.62
C SER A 104 -2.27 6.82 1.94
N GLY A 105 -1.39 5.94 2.43
CA GLY A 105 -1.46 5.39 3.78
C GLY A 105 -1.46 6.46 4.87
N PHE A 106 -0.94 7.66 4.58
CA PHE A 106 -0.94 8.80 5.50
C PHE A 106 -2.32 9.46 5.67
N GLU A 107 -3.28 9.12 4.81
CA GLU A 107 -4.70 9.48 4.98
C GLU A 107 -5.43 8.51 5.94
N GLY A 108 -4.78 7.38 6.27
CA GLY A 108 -5.35 6.34 7.10
C GLY A 108 -5.21 6.59 8.60
N THR A 109 -6.12 5.99 9.38
CA THR A 109 -6.11 6.06 10.85
C THR A 109 -6.29 4.69 11.48
N SER A 110 -5.70 4.51 12.66
CA SER A 110 -5.85 3.34 13.52
C SER A 110 -6.21 3.80 14.92
N ASP A 111 -7.40 3.42 15.42
CA ASP A 111 -7.96 3.89 16.69
C ASP A 111 -7.89 5.42 16.85
N GLY A 112 -8.19 6.15 15.77
CA GLY A 112 -8.16 7.62 15.71
C GLY A 112 -6.75 8.25 15.65
N THR A 113 -5.69 7.44 15.57
CA THR A 113 -4.30 7.90 15.41
C THR A 113 -3.90 7.83 13.94
N SER A 114 -3.34 8.91 13.39
CA SER A 114 -2.83 8.93 12.02
C SER A 114 -1.55 8.08 11.88
N LEU A 115 -1.25 7.61 10.67
CA LEU A 115 0.01 6.90 10.39
C LEU A 115 1.23 7.76 10.75
N ALA A 116 1.23 9.04 10.38
CA ALA A 116 2.33 9.96 10.70
C ALA A 116 2.55 10.07 12.22
N ASP A 117 1.49 10.29 12.99
CA ASP A 117 1.59 10.44 14.45
C ASP A 117 2.04 9.13 15.10
N TRP A 118 1.55 7.99 14.62
CA TRP A 118 1.93 6.68 15.13
C TRP A 118 3.42 6.39 14.93
N LEU A 119 3.95 6.70 13.74
CA LEU A 119 5.37 6.55 13.40
C LEU A 119 6.24 7.52 14.22
N ARG A 120 5.82 8.78 14.36
CA ARG A 120 6.55 9.79 15.14
C ARG A 120 6.60 9.47 16.63
N ALA A 121 5.51 8.97 17.20
CA ALA A 121 5.45 8.53 18.59
C ALA A 121 6.41 7.36 18.91
N ARG A 122 6.88 6.65 17.87
CA ARG A 122 7.83 5.53 17.95
C ARG A 122 9.24 5.91 17.46
N GLU A 123 9.49 7.21 17.30
CA GLU A 123 10.79 7.74 16.89
C GLU A 123 11.29 7.13 15.56
N VAL A 124 10.38 6.76 14.66
CA VAL A 124 10.73 6.21 13.34
C VAL A 124 11.40 7.31 12.51
N ASP A 125 12.59 6.99 11.99
CA ASP A 125 13.38 7.89 11.13
C ASP A 125 13.20 7.56 9.64
N ALA A 126 12.95 6.29 9.32
CA ALA A 126 12.92 5.78 7.96
C ALA A 126 11.79 4.78 7.74
N VAL A 127 11.26 4.72 6.52
CA VAL A 127 10.22 3.78 6.14
C VAL A 127 10.62 3.02 4.87
N ASP A 128 10.34 1.72 4.86
CA ASP A 128 10.26 0.92 3.65
C ASP A 128 8.78 0.75 3.28
N VAL A 129 8.45 0.91 1.99
CA VAL A 129 7.08 0.78 1.48
C VAL A 129 7.01 -0.38 0.49
N VAL A 130 6.00 -1.24 0.68
CA VAL A 130 5.71 -2.43 -0.12
C VAL A 130 4.20 -2.55 -0.35
N GLY A 131 3.76 -3.49 -1.17
CA GLY A 131 2.33 -3.80 -1.35
C GLY A 131 1.76 -3.35 -2.69
N ILE A 132 0.49 -2.94 -2.70
CA ILE A 132 -0.32 -2.80 -3.93
C ILE A 132 -1.06 -1.45 -3.91
N ALA A 133 -1.24 -0.73 -5.02
CA ALA A 133 -0.53 -0.89 -6.29
C ALA A 133 0.68 0.04 -6.39
N THR A 134 1.75 -0.39 -7.07
CA THR A 134 3.00 0.37 -7.28
C THR A 134 2.73 1.78 -7.79
N ASP A 135 1.80 1.92 -8.72
CA ASP A 135 1.42 3.12 -9.46
C ASP A 135 0.29 3.94 -8.83
N HIS A 136 -0.28 3.47 -7.73
CA HIS A 136 -1.34 4.14 -6.98
C HIS A 136 -0.95 4.32 -5.51
N CYS A 137 -1.44 3.45 -4.62
CA CYS A 137 -1.31 3.63 -3.18
C CYS A 137 0.14 3.56 -2.69
N VAL A 138 0.97 2.67 -3.25
CA VAL A 138 2.39 2.59 -2.91
C VAL A 138 3.10 3.89 -3.27
N ARG A 139 2.87 4.40 -4.49
CA ARG A 139 3.42 5.68 -4.95
C ARG A 139 2.99 6.82 -4.05
N ALA A 140 1.68 6.98 -3.81
CA ALA A 140 1.13 8.06 -2.99
C ALA A 140 1.70 8.02 -1.56
N THR A 141 1.73 6.84 -0.94
CA THR A 141 2.28 6.63 0.40
C THR A 141 3.76 6.98 0.49
N ALA A 142 4.56 6.57 -0.50
CA ALA A 142 5.99 6.87 -0.51
C ALA A 142 6.28 8.37 -0.73
N LEU A 143 5.51 9.05 -1.58
CA LEU A 143 5.62 10.49 -1.78
C LEU A 143 5.25 11.26 -0.50
N ASP A 144 4.18 10.85 0.18
CA ASP A 144 3.78 11.46 1.44
C ASP A 144 4.76 11.16 2.58
N ALA A 145 5.37 9.98 2.61
CA ALA A 145 6.43 9.67 3.57
C ALA A 145 7.60 10.67 3.45
N VAL A 146 8.01 11.00 2.21
CA VAL A 146 9.02 12.05 1.96
C VAL A 146 8.51 13.41 2.41
N ALA A 147 7.27 13.77 2.09
CA ALA A 147 6.68 15.05 2.48
C ALA A 147 6.59 15.21 4.01
N HIS A 148 6.36 14.11 4.74
CA HIS A 148 6.39 14.04 6.19
C HIS A 148 7.81 13.95 6.78
N GLY A 149 8.85 13.92 5.94
CA GLY A 149 10.25 13.97 6.35
C GLY A 149 10.84 12.64 6.81
N PHE A 150 10.31 11.51 6.35
CA PHE A 150 10.91 10.19 6.58
C PHE A 150 11.89 9.83 5.46
N ALA A 151 13.02 9.23 5.81
CA ALA A 151 13.88 8.61 4.81
C ALA A 151 13.13 7.42 4.18
N THR A 152 12.82 7.50 2.89
CA THR A 152 11.83 6.61 2.26
C THR A 152 12.48 5.73 1.20
N ARG A 153 12.15 4.44 1.26
CA ARG A 153 12.54 3.46 0.24
C ARG A 153 11.34 2.62 -0.20
N VAL A 154 11.23 2.33 -1.49
CA VAL A 154 10.26 1.37 -2.05
C VAL A 154 11.00 0.09 -2.46
N LEU A 155 10.53 -1.06 -1.96
CA LEU A 155 11.10 -2.37 -2.32
C LEU A 155 10.31 -2.93 -3.50
N LEU A 156 10.72 -2.58 -4.72
CA LEU A 156 9.97 -2.85 -5.95
C LEU A 156 9.63 -4.34 -6.16
N PRO A 157 10.49 -5.33 -5.84
CA PRO A 157 10.15 -6.75 -5.94
C PRO A 157 8.99 -7.18 -5.05
N LEU A 158 8.63 -6.37 -4.05
CA LEU A 158 7.53 -6.57 -3.11
C LEU A 158 6.34 -5.65 -3.44
N THR A 159 6.21 -5.23 -4.69
CA THR A 159 5.11 -4.41 -5.18
C THR A 159 4.53 -4.95 -6.49
N ALA A 160 3.24 -4.75 -6.72
CA ALA A 160 2.58 -5.06 -7.98
C ALA A 160 1.86 -3.81 -8.51
N GLY A 161 2.00 -3.52 -9.80
CA GLY A 161 1.39 -2.35 -10.45
C GLY A 161 0.20 -2.71 -11.34
N VAL A 162 -0.68 -1.74 -11.58
CA VAL A 162 -1.90 -1.92 -12.39
C VAL A 162 -1.57 -2.01 -13.88
N ALA A 163 -0.81 -1.05 -14.41
CA ALA A 163 -0.43 -1.03 -15.82
C ALA A 163 0.99 -0.51 -16.03
N GLU A 164 1.67 -1.00 -17.07
CA GLU A 164 3.08 -0.67 -17.35
C GLU A 164 3.32 0.84 -17.49
N ALA A 165 2.50 1.54 -18.27
CA ALA A 165 2.65 2.98 -18.50
C ALA A 165 2.46 3.81 -17.22
N THR A 166 1.52 3.43 -16.35
CA THR A 166 1.28 4.12 -15.06
C THR A 166 2.36 3.77 -14.04
N VAL A 167 2.91 2.56 -14.08
CA VAL A 167 4.10 2.16 -13.30
C VAL A 167 5.31 2.98 -13.71
N GLU A 168 5.62 3.12 -15.00
CA GLU A 168 6.76 3.93 -15.45
C GLU A 168 6.65 5.38 -14.96
N ALA A 169 5.48 6.00 -15.11
CA ALA A 169 5.23 7.35 -14.62
C ALA A 169 5.37 7.44 -13.08
N ALA A 170 4.92 6.43 -12.35
CA ALA A 170 5.06 6.37 -10.90
C ALA A 170 6.52 6.26 -10.45
N LEU A 171 7.32 5.41 -11.11
CA LEU A 171 8.74 5.26 -10.82
C LEU A 171 9.52 6.56 -11.08
N ASP A 172 9.14 7.31 -12.11
CA ASP A 172 9.72 8.63 -12.37
C ASP A 172 9.37 9.64 -11.27
N GLN A 173 8.11 9.67 -10.83
CA GLN A 173 7.69 10.54 -9.71
C GLN A 173 8.44 10.21 -8.42
N LEU A 174 8.57 8.92 -8.08
CA LEU A 174 9.33 8.45 -6.91
C LEU A 174 10.79 8.89 -6.99
N ARG A 175 11.42 8.72 -8.15
CA ARG A 175 12.82 9.15 -8.37
C ARG A 175 12.98 10.65 -8.21
N THR A 176 12.08 11.44 -8.79
CA THR A 176 12.11 12.91 -8.69
C THR A 176 11.93 13.40 -7.25
N ALA A 177 11.11 12.70 -6.45
CA ALA A 177 10.91 13.01 -5.04
C ALA A 177 12.08 12.56 -4.13
N GLY A 178 13.08 11.86 -4.66
CA GLY A 178 14.23 11.37 -3.89
C GLY A 178 13.95 10.10 -3.10
N VAL A 179 12.91 9.33 -3.46
CA VAL A 179 12.65 8.01 -2.89
C VAL A 179 13.70 7.02 -3.40
N GLU A 180 14.32 6.26 -2.48
CA GLU A 180 15.20 5.15 -2.85
C GLU A 180 14.36 4.00 -3.42
N MET A 181 14.76 3.44 -4.57
CA MET A 181 14.08 2.28 -5.16
C MET A 181 15.03 1.10 -5.21
N GLN A 182 14.62 -0.03 -4.64
CA GLN A 182 15.41 -1.26 -4.61
C GLN A 182 14.79 -2.33 -5.50
N GLY A 183 15.55 -2.82 -6.48
CA GLY A 183 15.13 -3.91 -7.38
C GLY A 183 14.24 -3.45 -8.54
N THR A 184 13.40 -4.34 -9.06
CA THR A 184 12.42 -4.10 -10.13
C THR A 184 11.05 -4.57 -9.70
N VAL A 185 9.98 -4.02 -10.28
CA VAL A 185 8.60 -4.34 -9.94
C VAL A 185 8.32 -5.84 -10.15
N HIS A 186 7.48 -6.43 -9.31
CA HIS A 186 7.09 -7.83 -9.47
C HIS A 186 6.39 -8.02 -10.82
N GLY A 187 6.77 -9.08 -11.56
CA GLY A 187 6.11 -9.43 -12.83
C GLY A 187 6.57 -8.64 -14.06
N THR A 188 7.30 -7.54 -13.92
CA THR A 188 7.95 -6.86 -15.06
C THR A 188 9.26 -7.58 -15.40
N ARG A 189 9.18 -8.69 -16.14
CA ARG A 189 10.33 -9.20 -16.92
C ARG A 189 10.15 -8.78 -18.36
N GLY A 190 11.11 -8.02 -18.90
CA GLY A 190 11.40 -8.03 -20.33
C GLY A 190 12.01 -9.36 -20.77
#